data_AF-H1VBC3-F1
#
_entry.id   AF-H1VBC3-F1
#
_cell.length_a   1.000
_cell.length_b   1.000
_cell.length_c   1.000
_cell.angle_alpha   90.00
_cell.angle_beta   90.00
_cell.angle_gamma   90.00
#
_symmetry.space_group_name_H-M   'P 1'
#
loop_
_entity.id
_entity.type
_entity.pdbx_description
1 polymer ?
#
loop_
_entity_poly.entity_id
_entity_poly.type
_entity_poly.pdbx_seq_one_letter_code
_entity_poly.pdbx_strand_id
1 'polypeptide(L)' 'MANSKFEYVKSFEQPDFLLPNTWIVVRVDGRGFTKLCAKYNLEKPNDKRALDLMNAAARVVVTELPDIT' A
#
# COMPACT_ATOMS: atom_id res chain seq x y z
N MET A 1 -21.88 10.13 27.59
CA MET A 1 -21.03 9.67 26.47
C MET A 1 -21.40 8.22 26.16
N ALA A 2 -21.95 7.94 24.98
CA ALA A 2 -22.57 6.65 24.66
C ALA A 2 -21.58 5.52 24.30
N ASN A 3 -20.27 5.80 24.22
CA ASN A 3 -19.24 4.84 23.77
C ASN A 3 -18.18 4.44 24.83
N SER A 4 -18.34 4.80 26.11
CA SER A 4 -17.31 4.49 27.14
C SER A 4 -17.21 3.01 27.52
N LYS A 5 -18.28 2.21 27.30
CA LYS A 5 -18.33 0.79 27.70
C LYS A 5 -17.24 -0.07 27.03
N PHE A 6 -16.80 0.31 25.83
CA PHE A 6 -15.84 -0.46 25.03
C PHE A 6 -14.54 0.31 24.76
N GLU A 7 -14.36 1.51 25.31
CA GLU A 7 -13.17 2.34 25.06
C GLU A 7 -11.87 1.65 25.48
N TYR A 8 -11.93 0.74 26.46
CA TYR A 8 -10.79 -0.05 26.92
C TYR A 8 -10.12 -0.88 25.81
N VAL A 9 -10.81 -1.22 24.72
CA VAL A 9 -10.20 -2.00 23.62
C VAL A 9 -9.09 -1.22 22.91
N LYS A 10 -9.12 0.12 22.99
CA LYS A 10 -8.08 0.97 22.39
C LYS A 10 -6.72 0.81 23.07
N SER A 11 -6.67 0.43 24.35
CA SER A 11 -5.39 0.21 25.06
C SER A 11 -4.63 -1.03 24.58
N PHE A 12 -5.24 -1.86 23.74
CA PHE A 12 -4.59 -3.01 23.13
C PHE A 12 -3.86 -2.66 21.82
N GLU A 13 -4.10 -1.47 21.25
CA GLU A 13 -3.32 -0.97 20.11
C GLU A 13 -1.86 -0.76 20.56
N GLN A 14 -0.91 -1.28 19.78
CA GLN A 14 0.52 -1.07 20.03
C GLN A 14 1.06 -0.07 19.01
N PRO A 15 1.67 1.05 19.44
CA PRO A 15 2.28 1.99 18.52
C PRO A 15 3.58 1.40 17.94
N ASP A 16 3.81 1.64 16.65
CA ASP A 16 5.03 1.22 15.94
C ASP A 16 5.76 2.47 15.44
N PHE A 17 6.65 3.01 16.29
CA PHE A 17 7.39 4.25 15.98
C PHE A 17 8.64 3.94 15.17
N LEU A 18 8.79 4.63 14.04
CA LEU A 18 9.98 4.55 13.20
C LEU A 18 11.14 5.37 13.79
N LEU A 19 12.38 4.94 13.51
CA LEU A 19 13.57 5.62 14.00
C LEU A 19 13.68 7.05 13.41
N PRO A 20 13.82 8.10 14.22
CA PRO A 20 13.98 9.46 13.71
C PRO A 20 15.24 9.61 12.83
N ASN A 21 15.20 10.58 11.91
CA ASN A 21 16.31 10.90 11.00
C ASN A 21 16.76 9.73 10.13
N THR A 22 15.83 8.85 9.73
CA THR A 22 16.08 7.77 8.78
C THR A 22 15.13 7.84 7.59
N TRP A 23 15.55 7.28 6.46
CA TRP A 23 14.71 7.15 5.28
C TRP A 23 13.69 6.05 5.47
N ILE A 24 12.42 6.38 5.25
CA ILE A 24 11.32 5.44 5.27
C ILE A 24 11.08 4.96 3.84
N VAL A 25 11.14 3.65 3.62
CA VAL A 25 10.86 3.04 2.31
C VAL A 25 9.69 2.08 2.45
N VAL A 26 8.59 2.38 1.76
CA VAL A 26 7.41 1.51 1.70
C VAL A 26 7.41 0.76 0.38
N ARG A 27 7.59 -0.57 0.42
CA ARG A 27 7.50 -1.45 -0.75
C ARG A 27 6.18 -2.20 -0.75
N VAL A 28 5.42 -2.03 -1.83
CA VAL A 28 4.18 -2.77 -2.08
C VAL A 28 4.40 -3.77 -3.21
N ASP A 29 3.97 -5.01 -3.02
CA ASP A 29 4.07 -6.07 -4.01
C ASP A 29 2.70 -6.73 -4.27
N GLY A 30 2.47 -7.18 -5.50
CA GLY A 30 1.24 -7.83 -5.91
C GLY A 30 1.10 -9.22 -5.30
N ARG A 31 0.24 -9.37 -4.29
CA ARG A 31 -0.05 -10.69 -3.69
C ARG A 31 -0.60 -11.68 -4.73
N GLY A 32 0.16 -12.74 -5.02
CA GLY A 32 -0.28 -13.79 -5.94
C GLY A 32 -0.39 -13.32 -7.40
N PHE A 33 0.42 -12.34 -7.80
CA PHE A 33 0.32 -11.71 -9.12
C PHE A 33 0.44 -12.69 -10.29
N THR A 34 1.13 -13.83 -10.13
CA THR A 34 1.17 -14.90 -11.15
C THR A 34 -0.24 -15.42 -11.49
N LYS A 35 -1.07 -15.67 -10.48
CA LYS A 35 -2.46 -16.14 -10.69
C LYS A 35 -3.32 -15.04 -11.30
N LEU A 36 -3.08 -13.78 -10.91
CA LEU A 36 -3.74 -12.62 -11.49
C LEU A 36 -3.41 -12.48 -12.97
N CYS A 37 -2.13 -12.58 -13.35
CA CYS A 37 -1.69 -12.55 -14.74
C CYS A 37 -2.44 -13.59 -15.59
N ALA A 38 -2.53 -14.82 -15.09
CA ALA A 38 -3.25 -15.89 -15.79
C ALA A 38 -4.75 -15.60 -15.89
N LYS A 39 -5.38 -15.14 -14.80
CA LYS A 39 -6.82 -14.83 -14.77
C LYS A 39 -7.21 -13.73 -15.76
N TYR A 40 -6.37 -12.71 -15.91
CA TYR A 40 -6.65 -11.56 -16.79
C TYR A 40 -5.95 -11.66 -18.15
N ASN A 41 -5.34 -12.80 -18.47
CA ASN A 41 -4.63 -13.05 -19.73
C ASN A 41 -3.62 -11.93 -20.06
N LEU A 42 -2.82 -11.54 -19.07
CA LEU A 42 -1.77 -10.53 -19.28
C LEU A 42 -0.71 -11.05 -20.24
N GLU A 43 -0.29 -10.18 -21.16
CA GLU A 43 0.74 -10.46 -22.16
C GLU A 43 2.08 -10.86 -21.52
N LYS A 44 2.80 -11.76 -22.19
CA LYS A 44 4.13 -12.24 -21.79
C LYS A 44 5.17 -11.84 -22.85
N PRO A 45 6.39 -11.43 -22.45
CA PRO A 45 6.89 -11.38 -21.07
C PRO A 45 6.32 -10.20 -20.26
N ASN A 46 5.82 -9.16 -20.93
CA ASN A 46 5.36 -7.92 -20.29
C ASN A 46 4.00 -7.50 -20.87
N ASP A 47 3.09 -7.04 -20.00
CA ASP A 47 1.83 -6.43 -20.42
C ASP A 47 1.88 -4.92 -20.16
N LYS A 48 1.90 -4.13 -21.24
CA LYS A 48 2.03 -2.67 -21.16
C LYS A 48 0.88 -2.04 -20.37
N ARG A 49 -0.34 -2.56 -20.47
CA ARG A 49 -1.52 -2.00 -19.81
C ARG A 49 -1.42 -2.18 -18.30
N ALA A 50 -0.96 -3.36 -17.86
CA ALA A 50 -0.74 -3.63 -16.44
C ALA A 50 0.36 -2.75 -15.85
N LEU A 51 1.46 -2.56 -16.57
CA LEU A 51 2.56 -1.68 -16.14
C LEU A 51 2.12 -0.21 -16.08
N ASP A 52 1.36 0.25 -17.07
CA ASP A 52 0.83 1.63 -17.09
C ASP A 52 -0.15 1.88 -15.95
N LEU A 53 -0.98 0.89 -15.63
CA LEU A 53 -1.87 0.95 -14.47
C LEU A 53 -1.07 1.07 -13.16
N MET A 54 -0.02 0.26 -12.98
CA MET A 54 0.83 0.34 -11.79
C MET A 54 1.55 1.70 -11.69
N ASN A 55 2.04 2.22 -12.81
CA ASN A 55 2.65 3.56 -12.85
C ASN A 55 1.64 4.67 -12.55
N ALA A 56 0.41 4.55 -13.04
CA ALA A 56 -0.66 5.50 -12.74
C ALA A 56 -1.01 5.48 -11.26
N ALA A 57 -1.15 4.29 -10.65
CA ALA A 57 -1.39 4.15 -9.22
C ALA A 57 -0.24 4.76 -8.40
N ALA A 58 1.02 4.46 -8.76
CA ALA A 58 2.18 5.03 -8.08
C ALA A 58 2.22 6.57 -8.15
N ARG A 59 1.93 7.16 -9.33
CA ARG A 59 1.85 8.61 -9.47
C ARG A 59 0.80 9.23 -8.55
N VAL A 60 -0.38 8.62 -8.44
CA VAL A 60 -1.43 9.13 -7.54
C VAL A 60 -0.97 9.06 -6.09
N VAL A 61 -0.32 7.97 -5.65
CA VAL A 61 0.20 7.85 -4.28
C VAL A 61 1.21 8.96 -3.96
N VAL A 62 2.14 9.25 -4.88
CA VAL A 62 3.12 10.33 -4.70
C VAL A 62 2.45 11.69 -4.66
N THR A 63 1.44 11.94 -5.50
CA THR A 63 0.72 13.22 -5.51
C THR A 63 -0.12 13.44 -4.25
N GLU A 64 -0.75 12.39 -3.72
CA GLU A 64 -1.65 12.49 -2.55
C GLU A 64 -0.90 12.51 -1.21
N LEU A 65 0.36 12.04 -1.18
CA LEU A 65 1.19 12.00 0.02
C LEU A 65 2.36 12.99 -0.12
N PRO A 66 2.20 14.24 0.37
CA PRO A 66 3.15 15.32 0.10
C PRO A 66 4.56 15.11 0.67
N ASP A 67 4.71 14.20 1.65
CA ASP A 67 6.00 13.84 2.23
C ASP A 67 6.85 12.94 1.31
N ILE A 68 6.27 12.42 0.22
CA ILE A 68 6.96 11.62 -0.79
C ILE A 68 7.41 12.57 -1.91
N THR A 69 8.67 13.01 -1.85
CA THR A 69 9.30 13.92 -2.83
C THR A 69 10.18 13.21 -3.85
#